data_AF-H1VXB2-F1
#
_entry.id   AF-H1VXB2-F1
#
_cell.length_a   1.000
_cell.length_b   1.000
_cell.length_c   1.000
_cell.angle_alpha   90.00
_cell.angle_beta   90.00
_cell.angle_gamma   90.00
#
_symmetry.space_group_name_H-M   'P 1'
#
loop_
_entity.id
_entity.type
_entity.pdbx_description
1 polymer ?
#
loop_
_entity_poly.entity_id
_entity_poly.type
_entity_poly.pdbx_seq_one_letter_code
_entity_poly.pdbx_strand_id
1 'polypeptide(L)' 'MLARDPPIDPDSDMWRPFVEAYEAGAPPQGGFGMGLNRFVQGFLGLADIHETVLFPRDASRLGP' A
#
# COMPACT_ATOMS: atom_id res chain seq x y z
N MET A 1 2.64 14.48 21.31
CA MET A 1 2.03 13.66 20.24
C MET A 1 0.78 13.04 20.87
N LEU A 2 -0.41 13.44 20.44
CA LEU A 2 -1.66 12.98 21.09
C LEU A 2 -1.81 11.48 20.84
N ALA A 3 -1.85 10.68 21.91
CA ALA A 3 -2.17 9.26 21.84
C ALA A 3 -3.62 9.15 21.36
N ARG A 4 -3.81 8.73 20.12
CA ARG A 4 -5.12 8.30 19.60
C ARG A 4 -5.11 6.79 19.67
N ASP A 5 -6.22 6.21 20.13
CA ASP A 5 -6.38 4.77 20.04
C ASP A 5 -6.22 4.34 18.58
N PRO A 6 -5.49 3.24 18.32
CA PRO A 6 -5.34 2.74 16.97
C PRO A 6 -6.72 2.46 16.38
N PRO A 7 -7.00 2.86 15.13
CA PRO A 7 -8.28 2.57 14.47
C PRO A 7 -8.46 1.07 14.18
N ILE A 8 -7.47 0.25 14.51
CA ILE A 8 -7.41 -1.19 14.27
C ILE A 8 -7.15 -1.86 15.63
N ASP A 9 -7.96 -2.86 15.96
CA ASP A 9 -7.75 -3.69 17.15
C ASP A 9 -6.51 -4.58 16.95
N PRO A 10 -5.41 -4.33 17.68
CA PRO A 10 -4.20 -5.15 17.59
C PRO A 10 -4.42 -6.56 18.10
N ASP A 11 -5.50 -6.77 18.89
CA ASP A 11 -5.78 -8.02 19.55
C ASP A 11 -6.65 -8.98 18.75
N SER A 12 -7.19 -8.52 17.62
CA SER A 12 -7.97 -9.34 16.71
C SER A 12 -7.17 -10.47 16.06
N ASP A 13 -7.84 -11.58 15.79
CA ASP A 13 -7.25 -12.78 15.15
C ASP A 13 -6.56 -12.47 13.81
N MET A 14 -7.04 -11.46 13.08
CA MET A 14 -6.49 -11.03 11.78
C MET A 14 -5.11 -10.34 11.91
N TRP A 15 -4.88 -9.61 13.01
CA TRP A 15 -3.69 -8.77 13.19
C TRP A 15 -2.69 -9.32 14.20
N ARG A 16 -3.12 -10.21 15.11
CA ARG A 16 -2.26 -10.84 16.11
C ARG A 16 -0.95 -11.40 15.54
N PRO A 17 -0.95 -12.17 14.44
CA PRO A 17 0.30 -12.75 13.92
C PRO A 17 1.31 -11.68 13.45
N PHE A 18 0.81 -10.55 12.93
CA PHE A 18 1.66 -9.43 12.52
C PHE A 18 2.26 -8.73 13.74
N VAL A 19 1.47 -8.49 14.78
CA VAL A 19 1.93 -7.83 16.02
C VAL A 19 2.98 -8.68 16.74
N GLU A 20 2.70 -9.98 16.94
CA GLU A 20 3.62 -10.92 17.60
C GLU A 20 4.99 -10.98 16.91
N ALA A 21 5.02 -10.93 15.57
CA ALA A 21 6.26 -10.92 14.81
C ALA A 21 7.13 -9.68 15.11
N TYR A 22 6.52 -8.53 15.41
CA TYR A 22 7.24 -7.31 15.78
C TYR A 22 7.67 -7.32 17.25
N GLU A 23 6.85 -7.88 18.14
CA GLU A 23 7.16 -8.06 19.56
C GLU A 23 8.34 -9.02 19.78
N ALA A 24 8.53 -9.99 18.88
CA ALA A 24 9.69 -10.88 18.86
C ALA A 24 11.04 -10.18 18.59
N GLY A 25 11.03 -8.88 18.24
CA GLY A 25 12.22 -8.05 18.09
C GLY A 25 12.42 -7.54 16.67
N ALA A 26 11.58 -6.57 16.26
CA ALA A 26 11.81 -5.81 15.04
C ALA A 26 12.77 -4.62 15.29
N PRO A 27 13.84 -4.44 14.48
CA PRO A 27 14.67 -3.26 14.56
C PRO A 27 13.90 -2.00 14.09
N PRO A 28 14.36 -0.78 14.46
CA PRO A 28 13.83 0.44 13.89
C PRO A 28 13.95 0.42 12.36
N GLN A 29 12.81 0.49 11.69
CA GLN A 29 12.72 0.37 10.25
C GLN A 29 11.93 1.54 9.66
N GLY A 30 12.27 1.88 8.42
CA GLY A 30 11.59 2.89 7.62
C GLY A 30 11.58 2.49 6.16
N GLY A 31 10.70 3.11 5.38
CA GLY A 31 10.59 2.83 3.95
C GLY A 31 9.59 3.76 3.28
N PHE A 32 9.46 3.63 1.97
CA PHE A 32 8.45 4.33 1.19
C PHE A 32 7.85 3.38 0.15
N GLY A 33 6.60 3.63 -0.22
CA GLY A 33 5.94 2.99 -1.35
C GLY A 33 5.90 3.94 -2.54
N MET A 34 6.23 3.45 -3.74
CA MET A 34 6.09 4.20 -4.98
C MET A 34 5.27 3.39 -5.98
N GLY A 35 4.22 4.00 -6.52
CA GLY A 35 3.44 3.40 -7.60
C GLY A 35 4.20 3.50 -8.91
N LEU A 36 4.68 2.36 -9.44
CA LEU A 36 5.43 2.31 -10.70
C LEU A 36 4.69 3.01 -11.85
N ASN A 37 3.40 2.72 -12.00
CA ASN A 37 2.54 3.32 -13.03
C ASN A 37 2.44 4.84 -12.87
N ARG A 38 2.31 5.36 -11.64
CA ARG A 38 2.30 6.81 -11.38
C ARG A 38 3.65 7.46 -11.61
N PHE A 39 4.73 6.75 -11.32
CA PHE A 39 6.09 7.20 -11.64
C PHE A 39 6.26 7.34 -13.16
N VAL A 40 5.88 6.32 -13.93
CA VAL A 40 5.96 6.35 -15.41
C VAL A 40 5.06 7.44 -16.00
N GLN A 41 3.82 7.57 -15.51
CA GLN A 41 2.88 8.61 -15.94
C GLN A 41 3.49 10.00 -15.77
N GLY A 42 4.03 10.30 -14.59
CA GLY A 42 4.66 11.58 -14.30
C GLY A 42 5.97 11.79 -15.07
N PHE A 43 6.78 10.74 -15.21
CA PHE A 43 8.06 10.79 -15.92
C PHE A 43 7.88 11.09 -17.41
N LEU A 44 6.85 10.52 -18.05
CA LEU A 44 6.55 10.71 -19.47
C LEU A 44 5.52 11.83 -19.75
N GLY A 45 4.91 12.42 -18.71
CA GLY A 45 3.89 13.46 -18.86
C GLY A 45 2.56 12.97 -19.44
N LEU A 46 2.18 11.72 -19.16
CA LEU A 46 0.93 11.13 -19.66
C LEU A 46 -0.29 11.65 -18.90
N ALA A 47 -1.42 11.79 -19.60
CA ALA A 47 -2.64 12.35 -19.03
C ALA A 47 -3.37 11.33 -18.15
N ASP A 48 -3.25 10.05 -18.46
CA ASP A 48 -3.94 8.96 -17.77
C ASP A 48 -2.94 7.86 -17.33
N ILE A 49 -3.17 7.30 -16.14
CA ILE A 49 -2.40 6.16 -15.62
C ILE A 49 -2.61 4.89 -16.45
N HIS A 50 -3.76 4.75 -17.11
CA HIS A 50 -4.05 3.59 -17.94
C HIS A 50 -3.10 3.50 -19.15
N GLU A 51 -2.50 4.61 -19.58
CA GLU A 51 -1.49 4.65 -20.64
C GLU A 51 -0.18 3.94 -20.23
N THR A 52 0.04 3.69 -18.93
CA THR A 52 1.22 2.99 -18.42
C THR A 52 0.96 1.50 -18.14
N VAL A 53 -0.25 1.00 -18.40
CA VAL A 53 -0.67 -0.36 -18.03
C VAL A 53 -1.11 -1.12 -19.27
N LEU A 54 -0.48 -2.27 -19.53
CA LEU A 54 -0.79 -3.08 -20.71
C LEU A 54 -2.24 -3.59 -20.74
N PHE A 55 -2.77 -3.98 -19.58
CA PHE A 55 -4.15 -4.44 -19.40
C PHE A 55 -4.80 -3.68 -18.23
N PRO A 56 -5.36 -2.49 -18.48
CA PRO A 56 -5.97 -1.64 -17.46
C PRO A 56 -7.05 -2.34 -16.63
N ARG A 57 -7.03 -2.14 -15.31
CA ARG A 57 -8.03 -2.66 -14.37
C ARG A 57 -8.63 -1.49 -13.59
N ASP A 58 -9.95 -1.42 -13.63
CA ASP A 58 -10.73 -0.45 -12.86
C ASP A 58 -12.05 -1.08 -12.40
N ALA A 59 -12.87 -0.34 -11.65
CA ALA A 59 -14.14 -0.84 -11.11
C ALA A 59 -15.16 -1.24 -12.19
N SER A 60 -15.01 -0.74 -13.41
CA SER A 60 -15.87 -1.00 -14.58
C SER A 60 -15.26 -1.93 -15.63
N ARG A 61 -13.94 -2.18 -15.59
CA ARG A 61 -13.20 -3.00 -16.56
C ARG A 61 -12.44 -4.14 -15.89
N LEU A 62 -12.97 -5.35 -16.05
CA LEU A 62 -12.42 -6.59 -15.49
C LEU A 62 -11.69 -7.49 -16.51
N GLY A 63 -11.64 -7.15 -17.80
CA GLY A 63 -10.99 -8.01 -18.80
C GLY A 63 -10.66 -7.30 -20.13
N PRO A 64 -9.65 -7.80 -20.88
CA PRO A 64 -8.55 -8.63 -20.37
C PRO A 64 -7.76 -7.90 -19.29
#